data_AF-A0A352VKI2-F1
#
_entry.id   AF-A0A352VKI2-F1
#
_cell.length_a   1.000
_cell.length_b   1.000
_cell.length_c   1.000
_cell.angle_alpha   90.00
_cell.angle_beta   90.00
_cell.angle_gamma   90.00
#
_symmetry.space_group_name_H-M   'P 1'
#
loop_
_entity.id
_entity.type
_entity.pdbx_description
1 polymer ?
#
loop_
_entity_poly.entity_id
_entity_poly.type
_entity_poly.pdbx_seq_one_letter_code
_entity_poly.pdbx_strand_id
1 'polypeptide(L)'
;MLLASCIGEEWPAPPPVDVAVFDADYAEWRDRREGRMVTPPGGPLLWIGLWELEQGPTPFGSDEDLSISLPSADSPPLAGTLHRSGQEVRLEPA
;
A
#
# COMPACT_ATOMS: atom_id res chain seq x y z
N MET A 1 -19.93 28.81 -27.62
CA MET A 1 -18.96 28.54 -26.54
C MET A 1 -17.89 27.64 -27.13
N LEU A 2 -16.75 28.22 -27.50
CA LEU A 2 -15.61 27.51 -28.07
C LEU A 2 -14.80 26.95 -26.90
N LEU A 3 -14.67 25.62 -26.83
CA LEU A 3 -13.68 24.98 -25.99
C LEU A 3 -12.31 25.29 -26.59
N ALA A 4 -11.57 26.21 -25.99
CA ALA A 4 -10.18 26.47 -26.34
C ALA A 4 -9.36 25.24 -25.94
N SER A 5 -9.01 24.44 -26.94
CA SER A 5 -8.11 23.30 -26.78
C SER A 5 -6.67 23.80 -26.87
N CYS A 6 -5.79 23.42 -25.95
CA CYS A 6 -4.36 23.78 -25.96
C CYS A 6 -3.56 23.08 -27.08
N ILE A 7 -4.22 22.69 -28.16
CA ILE A 7 -3.63 21.99 -29.30
C ILE A 7 -3.13 23.04 -30.28
N GLY A 8 -1.93 23.55 -30.05
CA GLY A 8 -1.36 24.55 -30.96
C GLY A 8 0.16 24.60 -30.98
N GLU A 9 0.82 24.14 -29.92
CA GLU A 9 2.28 24.15 -29.84
C GLU A 9 2.78 22.72 -29.70
N GLU A 10 3.59 22.29 -30.67
CA GLU A 10 4.31 21.04 -30.58
C GLU A 10 5.23 21.12 -29.35
N TRP A 11 5.10 20.15 -28.45
CA TRP A 11 5.90 20.12 -27.24
C TRP A 11 7.39 20.10 -27.64
N PRO A 12 8.24 20.95 -27.04
CA PRO A 12 9.65 20.97 -27.40
C PRO A 12 10.24 19.57 -27.21
N ALA A 13 11.08 19.15 -28.16
CA ALA A 13 11.82 17.92 -28.01
C ALA A 13 12.60 17.98 -26.68
N PRO A 14 12.51 16.94 -25.84
CA PRO A 14 13.28 16.93 -24.60
C PRO A 14 14.77 17.01 -24.94
N PRO A 15 15.59 17.63 -24.07
CA PRO A 15 17.02 17.62 -24.25
C PRO A 15 17.54 16.18 -24.31
N PRO A 16 18.62 15.92 -25.06
CA PRO A 16 19.24 14.60 -25.09
C PRO A 16 19.69 14.21 -23.67
N VAL A 17 19.41 12.97 -23.30
CA VAL A 17 19.77 12.39 -22.00
C VAL A 17 20.94 11.44 -22.20
N ASP A 18 21.95 11.55 -21.33
CA ASP A 18 22.95 10.49 -21.19
C ASP A 18 22.31 9.31 -20.46
N VAL A 19 22.10 8.21 -21.18
CA VAL A 19 21.40 7.03 -20.67
C VAL A 19 22.12 6.42 -19.48
N ALA A 20 23.46 6.39 -19.49
CA ALA A 20 24.22 5.77 -18.41
C ALA A 20 24.10 6.59 -17.10
N VAL A 21 24.11 7.92 -17.22
CA VAL A 21 23.89 8.82 -16.09
C VAL A 21 22.46 8.70 -15.58
N PHE A 22 21.48 8.71 -16.48
CA PHE A 22 20.07 8.57 -16.11
C PHE A 22 19.78 7.25 -15.39
N ASP A 23 20.32 6.13 -15.88
CA ASP A 23 20.08 4.82 -15.27
C ASP A 23 20.66 4.75 -13.85
N ALA A 24 21.84 5.33 -13.63
CA ALA A 24 22.44 5.42 -12.29
C ALA A 24 21.60 6.27 -11.34
N ASP A 25 21.20 7.48 -11.78
CA ASP A 25 20.37 8.40 -11.00
C ASP A 25 18.99 7.80 -10.70
N TYR A 26 18.41 7.10 -11.67
CA TYR A 26 17.11 6.44 -11.51
C TYR A 26 17.18 5.28 -10.52
N ALA A 27 18.25 4.47 -10.57
CA ALA A 27 18.46 3.38 -9.62
C ALA A 27 18.59 3.90 -8.18
N GLU A 28 19.38 4.95 -7.96
CA GLU A 28 19.53 5.60 -6.65
C GLU A 28 18.19 6.20 -6.17
N TRP A 29 17.48 6.89 -7.07
CA TRP A 29 16.16 7.43 -6.76
C TRP A 29 15.17 6.34 -6.35
N ARG A 30 15.18 5.21 -7.07
CA ARG A 30 14.27 4.08 -6.82
C ARG A 30 14.52 3.47 -5.46
N ASP A 31 15.78 3.19 -5.13
CA ASP A 31 16.18 2.63 -3.83
C ASP A 31 15.75 3.54 -2.67
N ARG A 32 16.07 4.83 -2.75
CA ARG A 32 15.66 5.81 -1.74
C ARG A 32 14.14 5.97 -1.64
N ARG A 33 13.42 5.87 -2.76
CA ARG A 33 11.96 5.91 -2.76
C ARG A 33 11.38 4.69 -2.05
N GLU A 34 11.90 3.51 -2.34
CA GLU A 34 11.50 2.26 -1.70
C GLU A 34 11.72 2.30 -0.19
N GLY A 35 12.91 2.70 0.26
CA GLY A 35 13.20 2.86 1.69
C GLY A 35 12.22 3.82 2.39
N ARG A 36 11.86 4.95 1.76
CA ARG A 36 10.86 5.88 2.32
C ARG A 36 9.44 5.32 2.35
N MET A 37 9.12 4.34 1.50
CA MET A 37 7.80 3.73 1.47
C MET A 37 7.55 2.78 2.66
N VAL A 38 8.62 2.17 3.20
CA VAL A 38 8.56 1.14 4.24
C VAL A 38 9.16 1.58 5.59
N THR A 39 9.70 2.79 5.69
CA THR A 39 10.35 3.29 6.93
C THR A 39 9.52 4.37 7.63
N PRO A 40 9.32 4.30 8.96
CA PRO A 40 8.68 5.36 9.75
C PRO A 40 9.45 6.70 9.70
N PRO A 41 8.81 7.87 9.91
CA PRO A 41 7.38 8.07 10.23
C PRO A 41 6.49 8.19 8.98
N GLY A 42 7.10 8.26 7.79
CA GLY A 42 6.39 8.51 6.54
C GLY A 42 5.80 7.27 5.88
N GLY A 43 6.36 6.07 6.12
CA GLY A 43 6.13 4.82 5.38
C GLY A 43 4.66 4.48 5.11
N PRO A 44 4.08 4.90 3.96
CA PRO A 44 2.68 4.68 3.65
C PRO A 44 2.36 3.20 3.45
N LEU A 45 3.33 2.35 3.06
CA LEU A 45 3.11 0.91 2.94
C LEU A 45 2.93 0.24 4.31
N LEU A 46 3.42 0.85 5.39
CA LEU A 46 3.15 0.38 6.75
C LEU A 46 1.69 0.62 7.15
N TRP A 47 0.94 1.41 6.39
CA TRP A 47 -0.46 1.72 6.64
C TRP A 47 -1.40 0.86 5.79
N ILE A 48 -0.86 0.14 4.80
CA ILE A 48 -1.60 -0.85 4.02
C ILE A 48 -1.73 -2.12 4.86
N GLY A 49 -2.94 -2.69 4.91
CA GLY A 49 -3.22 -3.82 5.80
C GLY A 49 -3.44 -3.39 7.25
N LEU A 50 -3.88 -2.15 7.48
CA LEU A 50 -4.50 -1.76 8.75
C LEU A 50 -6.02 -1.88 8.61
N TRP A 51 -6.62 -2.59 9.56
CA TRP A 51 -8.07 -2.68 9.70
C TRP A 51 -8.48 -1.97 10.98
N GLU A 52 -9.61 -1.25 10.92
CA GLU A 52 -10.26 -0.79 12.13
C GLU A 52 -10.81 -2.00 12.90
N LEU A 53 -10.41 -2.15 14.16
CA LEU A 53 -10.88 -3.22 15.02
C LEU A 53 -12.07 -2.74 15.85
N GLU A 54 -13.27 -3.17 15.47
CA GLU A 54 -14.49 -2.91 16.21
C GLU A 54 -14.45 -3.54 17.62
N GLN A 55 -15.34 -3.10 18.52
CA GLN A 55 -15.50 -3.75 19.81
C GLN A 55 -16.16 -5.13 19.64
N GLY A 56 -15.74 -6.10 20.45
CA GLY A 56 -16.24 -7.48 20.37
C GLY A 56 -15.40 -8.38 19.47
N PRO A 57 -15.96 -9.50 18.99
CA PRO A 57 -15.25 -10.49 18.18
C PRO A 57 -15.13 -10.05 16.72
N THR A 58 -13.94 -10.19 16.15
CA THR A 58 -13.63 -9.94 14.73
C THR A 58 -12.89 -11.16 14.16
N PRO A 59 -13.55 -11.99 13.32
CA PRO A 59 -12.91 -13.13 12.70
C PRO A 59 -11.96 -12.68 11.58
N PHE A 60 -10.86 -13.42 11.40
CA PHE A 60 -9.86 -13.14 10.37
C PHE A 60 -9.27 -14.42 9.79
N GLY A 61 -8.85 -14.38 8.52
CA GLY A 61 -8.39 -15.52 7.75
C GLY A 61 -8.37 -15.20 6.27
N SER A 62 -8.18 -16.19 5.39
CA SER A 62 -8.16 -15.96 3.94
C SER A 62 -9.51 -16.02 3.24
N ASP A 63 -10.58 -16.38 3.95
CA ASP A 63 -11.93 -16.29 3.40
C ASP A 63 -12.30 -14.82 3.09
N GLU A 64 -12.84 -14.56 1.90
CA GLU A 64 -13.15 -13.21 1.40
C GLU A 64 -14.30 -12.53 2.16
N ASP A 65 -15.18 -13.32 2.77
CA ASP A 65 -16.35 -12.85 3.52
C ASP A 65 -16.01 -12.41 4.96
N LEU A 66 -14.75 -12.55 5.40
CA LEU A 66 -14.31 -12.16 6.74
C LEU A 66 -14.02 -10.65 6.82
N SER A 67 -14.29 -10.07 7.99
CA SER A 67 -14.02 -8.65 8.27
C SER A 67 -12.55 -8.27 8.06
N ILE A 68 -11.64 -9.21 8.31
CA ILE A 68 -10.21 -9.07 8.04
C ILE A 68 -9.80 -10.26 7.15
N SER A 69 -9.76 -10.01 5.83
CA SER A 69 -9.30 -10.98 4.84
C SER A 69 -7.79 -10.85 4.60
N LEU A 70 -7.08 -11.97 4.74
CA LEU A 70 -5.64 -12.11 4.55
C LEU A 70 -5.32 -12.82 3.23
N PRO A 71 -4.14 -12.61 2.63
CA PRO A 71 -3.75 -13.34 1.43
C PRO A 71 -3.78 -14.87 1.63
N SER A 72 -4.49 -15.57 0.73
CA SER A 72 -4.65 -17.03 0.78
C SER A 72 -3.37 -17.83 0.54
N ALA A 73 -2.31 -17.19 0.01
CA ALA A 73 -1.00 -17.82 -0.16
C ALA A 73 -0.37 -18.24 1.18
N ASP A 74 -0.62 -17.46 2.24
CA ASP A 74 0.09 -17.60 3.52
C ASP A 74 -0.85 -17.78 4.72
N SER A 75 -2.17 -17.80 4.51
CA SER A 75 -3.17 -17.80 5.59
C SER A 75 -4.25 -18.86 5.41
N PRO A 76 -4.66 -19.56 6.49
CA PRO A 76 -5.78 -20.50 6.43
C PRO A 76 -7.12 -19.77 6.22
N PRO A 77 -8.16 -20.45 5.71
CA PRO A 77 -9.51 -19.89 5.51
C PRO A 77 -10.02 -19.08 6.71
N LEU A 78 -9.89 -19.67 7.90
CA LEU A 78 -10.09 -19.01 9.19
C LEU A 78 -8.84 -19.20 10.05
N ALA A 79 -8.17 -18.11 10.43
CA ALA A 79 -6.99 -18.12 11.29
C ALA A 79 -7.35 -17.96 12.77
N GLY A 80 -8.43 -17.22 13.06
CA GLY A 80 -8.91 -17.05 14.42
C GLY A 80 -9.88 -15.87 14.57
N THR A 81 -10.07 -15.44 15.80
CA THR A 81 -10.91 -14.30 16.18
C THR A 81 -10.15 -13.37 17.12
N LEU A 82 -10.12 -12.08 16.78
CA LEU A 82 -9.67 -11.02 17.68
C LEU A 82 -10.85 -10.53 18.51
N HIS A 83 -10.69 -10.46 19.82
CA HIS A 83 -11.69 -9.95 20.75
C HIS A 83 -11.21 -8.62 21.32
N ARG A 84 -11.90 -7.53 21.02
CA ARG A 84 -11.58 -6.22 21.58
C ARG A 84 -12.56 -5.84 22.69
N SER A 85 -12.03 -5.44 23.84
CA SER A 85 -12.77 -4.87 24.96
C SER A 85 -12.09 -3.60 25.45
N GLY A 86 -12.63 -2.44 25.05
CA GLY A 86 -11.99 -1.15 25.29
C GLY A 86 -10.67 -1.03 24.53
N GLN A 87 -9.56 -1.03 25.28
CA GLN A 87 -8.19 -1.01 24.75
C GLN A 87 -7.51 -2.38 24.77
N GLU A 88 -8.14 -3.38 25.39
CA GLU A 88 -7.61 -4.73 25.45
C GLU A 88 -7.99 -5.50 24.17
N VAL A 89 -7.03 -6.25 23.63
CA VAL A 89 -7.23 -7.13 22.47
C VAL A 89 -6.70 -8.51 22.83
N ARG A 90 -7.55 -9.53 22.69
CA ARG A 90 -7.21 -10.94 22.87
C ARG A 90 -7.34 -11.69 21.55
N LEU A 91 -6.36 -12.54 21.24
CA LEU A 91 -6.44 -13.47 20.12
C LEU A 91 -6.95 -14.84 20.57
N GLU A 92 -7.88 -15.39 19.80
CA GLU A 92 -8.36 -16.76 19.91
C GLU A 92 -8.12 -17.50 18.58
N PRO A 93 -7.13 -18.41 18.52
CA PRO A 93 -6.90 -19.23 17.33
C PRO A 93 -8.09 -20.14 17.01
N ALA A 94 -8.29 -20.43 15.72
CA ALA A 94 -9.28 -21.40 15.25
C ALA A 94 -8.79 -22.86 15.38
#